data_AF-A0A259PBD7-F1
#
_entry.id   AF-A0A259PBD7-F1
#
_cell.length_a   1.000
_cell.length_b   1.000
_cell.length_c   1.000
_cell.angle_alpha   90.00
_cell.angle_beta   90.00
_cell.angle_gamma   90.00
#
_symmetry.space_group_name_H-M   'P 1'
#
loop_
_entity.id
_entity.type
_entity.pdbx_description
1 polymer ?
#
loop_
_entity_poly.entity_id
_entity_poly.type
_entity_poly.pdbx_seq_one_letter_code
_entity_poly.pdbx_strand_id
1 'polypeptide(L)'
;VENTFGKQGLGRLGAAPQATLADLAAALRVRLRREPVLVGDASAPVGRLAWCTGAAQGWIEQAHAAGADTYVSGEISEPTAHYAREMGVAYLACGHHATERYGVQALGEHLARSFGLEHRFIDIDNPA
;
A
#
# COMPACT_ATOMS: atom_id res chain seq x y z
N VAL A 1 -2.76 -13.19 -3.19
CA VAL A 1 -1.72 -12.68 -4.11
C VAL A 1 -1.78 -13.53 -5.36
N GLU A 2 -1.93 -12.89 -6.51
CA GLU A 2 -2.15 -13.55 -7.81
C GLU A 2 -0.96 -13.35 -8.74
N ASN A 3 -0.32 -12.18 -8.70
CA ASN A 3 0.84 -11.86 -9.54
C ASN A 3 1.76 -10.83 -8.86
N THR A 4 2.91 -10.56 -9.48
CA THR A 4 3.88 -9.54 -9.07
C THR A 4 4.20 -8.58 -10.22
N PHE A 5 4.56 -7.35 -9.89
CA PHE A 5 5.00 -6.33 -10.86
C PHE A 5 6.13 -5.49 -10.27
N GLY A 6 6.66 -4.53 -11.04
CA GLY A 6 7.70 -3.65 -10.55
C GLY A 6 9.10 -4.26 -10.57
N LYS A 7 10.09 -3.43 -10.22
CA LYS A 7 11.47 -3.87 -10.09
C LYS A 7 11.56 -5.02 -9.08
N GLN A 8 12.28 -6.10 -9.44
CA GLN A 8 12.44 -7.31 -8.62
C GLN A 8 11.11 -8.00 -8.23
N GLY A 9 10.01 -7.67 -8.91
CA GLY A 9 8.70 -8.21 -8.58
C GLY A 9 8.27 -7.85 -7.16
N LEU A 10 8.59 -6.64 -6.68
CA LEU A 10 8.23 -6.18 -5.33
C LEU A 10 6.74 -5.79 -5.22
N GLY A 11 6.15 -5.29 -6.32
CA GLY A 11 4.73 -5.04 -6.40
C GLY A 11 3.95 -6.34 -6.32
N ARG A 12 2.77 -6.30 -5.70
CA ARG A 12 1.87 -7.44 -5.55
C ARG A 12 0.52 -7.10 -6.15
N LEU A 13 -0.09 -8.06 -6.84
CA LEU A 13 -1.43 -7.96 -7.41
C LEU A 13 -2.34 -9.00 -6.76
N GLY A 14 -3.61 -8.66 -6.52
CA GLY A 14 -4.62 -9.56 -6.00
C GLY A 14 -5.95 -8.86 -5.76
N ALA A 15 -6.69 -9.32 -4.76
CA ALA A 15 -7.99 -8.76 -4.39
C ALA A 15 -8.02 -8.31 -2.93
N ALA A 16 -8.90 -7.35 -2.64
CA ALA A 16 -9.28 -6.95 -1.30
C ALA A 16 -10.74 -7.38 -1.02
N PRO A 17 -11.08 -7.76 0.22
CA PRO A 17 -12.46 -8.13 0.57
C PRO A 17 -13.41 -6.93 0.64
N GLN A 18 -12.90 -5.70 0.64
CA GLN A 18 -13.70 -4.48 0.69
C GLN A 18 -14.43 -4.25 -0.63
N ALA A 19 -15.71 -3.88 -0.54
CA ALA A 19 -16.53 -3.63 -1.72
C ALA A 19 -16.15 -2.31 -2.40
N THR A 20 -16.02 -1.23 -1.62
CA THR A 20 -15.77 0.13 -2.14
C THR A 20 -14.41 0.68 -1.74
N LEU A 21 -13.95 1.71 -2.46
CA LEU A 21 -12.73 2.44 -2.14
C LEU A 21 -12.81 3.13 -0.76
N ALA A 22 -14.00 3.60 -0.36
CA ALA A 22 -14.24 4.13 0.99
C ALA A 22 -14.00 3.07 2.07
N ASP A 23 -14.50 1.86 1.88
CA ASP A 23 -14.32 0.75 2.81
C ASP A 23 -12.84 0.35 2.91
N LEU A 24 -12.14 0.31 1.77
CA LEU A 24 -10.71 0.03 1.72
C LEU A 24 -9.90 1.11 2.45
N ALA A 25 -10.18 2.39 2.19
CA ALA A 25 -9.53 3.50 2.88
C ALA A 25 -9.77 3.43 4.40
N ALA A 26 -11.00 3.15 4.83
CA ALA A 26 -11.34 2.99 6.25
C ALA A 26 -10.60 1.80 6.90
N ALA A 27 -10.50 0.67 6.21
CA ALA A 27 -9.77 -0.50 6.69
C ALA A 27 -8.26 -0.20 6.83
N LEU A 28 -7.67 0.45 5.83
CA LEU A 28 -6.27 0.88 5.84
C LEU A 28 -6.01 1.90 6.95
N ARG A 29 -6.92 2.86 7.14
CA ARG A 29 -6.85 3.84 8.22
C ARG A 29 -6.74 3.20 9.59
N VAL A 30 -7.60 2.23 9.88
CA VAL A 30 -7.58 1.50 11.15
C VAL A 30 -6.31 0.67 11.28
N ARG A 31 -5.92 -0.05 10.21
CA ARG A 31 -4.78 -0.97 10.25
C ARG A 31 -3.45 -0.24 10.40
N LEU A 32 -3.27 0.84 9.65
CA LEU A 32 -2.04 1.63 9.56
C LEU A 32 -2.00 2.79 10.57
N ARG A 33 -3.14 3.10 11.23
CA ARG A 33 -3.29 4.23 12.14
C ARG A 33 -2.92 5.57 11.50
N ARG A 34 -3.29 5.74 10.22
CA ARG A 34 -3.03 6.93 9.41
C ARG A 34 -4.13 7.12 8.40
N GLU A 35 -4.61 8.34 8.21
CA GLU A 35 -5.59 8.66 7.16
C GLU A 35 -4.97 8.51 5.77
N PRO A 36 -5.46 7.61 4.90
CA PRO A 36 -4.99 7.51 3.53
C PRO A 36 -5.45 8.71 2.70
N VAL A 37 -4.61 9.15 1.76
CA VAL A 37 -5.04 10.07 0.71
C VAL A 37 -5.61 9.24 -0.45
N LEU A 38 -6.92 9.35 -0.67
CA LEU A 38 -7.62 8.69 -1.78
C LEU A 38 -7.69 9.62 -3.01
N VAL A 39 -7.26 9.11 -4.16
CA VAL A 39 -7.50 9.68 -5.49
C VAL A 39 -8.40 8.72 -6.26
N GLY A 40 -9.66 9.10 -6.44
CA GLY A 40 -10.70 8.28 -7.07
C GLY A 40 -12.08 8.56 -6.46
N ASP A 41 -13.11 7.95 -7.03
CA ASP A 41 -14.47 8.01 -6.48
C ASP A 41 -14.60 7.02 -5.31
N ALA A 42 -14.80 7.53 -4.09
CA ALA A 42 -14.91 6.71 -2.88
C ALA A 42 -16.01 5.63 -2.95
N SER A 43 -17.04 5.82 -3.78
CA SER A 43 -18.13 4.85 -3.97
C SER A 43 -17.83 3.77 -5.01
N ALA A 44 -16.77 3.93 -5.81
CA ALA A 44 -16.39 2.98 -6.84
C ALA A 44 -15.93 1.64 -6.24
N PRO A 45 -16.13 0.51 -6.95
CA PRO A 45 -15.65 -0.78 -6.51
C PRO A 45 -14.12 -0.82 -6.44
N VAL A 46 -13.56 -1.59 -5.51
CA VAL A 46 -12.10 -1.74 -5.39
C VAL A 46 -11.48 -2.42 -6.63
N GLY A 47 -12.19 -3.38 -7.22
CA GLY A 47 -11.67 -4.16 -8.35
C GLY A 47 -10.39 -4.91 -7.97
N ARG A 48 -9.49 -5.07 -8.96
CA ARG A 48 -8.20 -5.71 -8.74
C ARG A 48 -7.21 -4.75 -8.08
N LEU A 49 -6.67 -5.18 -6.95
CA LEU A 49 -5.81 -4.38 -6.09
C LEU A 49 -4.34 -4.70 -6.36
N ALA A 50 -3.57 -3.66 -6.67
CA ALA A 50 -2.12 -3.67 -6.60
C ALA A 50 -1.62 -2.96 -5.34
N TRP A 51 -0.47 -3.38 -4.82
CA TRP A 51 0.22 -2.64 -3.76
C TRP A 51 1.74 -2.81 -3.77
N CYS A 52 2.42 -1.77 -3.27
CA CYS A 52 3.84 -1.79 -2.91
C CYS A 52 4.07 -0.76 -1.80
N THR A 53 4.73 -1.13 -0.70
CA THR A 53 4.96 -0.21 0.43
C THR A 53 5.98 0.88 0.09
N GLY A 54 6.05 1.94 0.91
CA GLY A 54 7.06 2.98 0.78
C GLY A 54 6.85 3.93 -0.41
N ALA A 55 7.95 4.38 -1.02
CA ALA A 55 7.96 5.37 -2.10
C ALA A 55 7.70 4.77 -3.51
N ALA A 56 6.65 3.96 -3.64
CA ALA A 56 6.35 3.21 -4.86
C ALA A 56 5.25 3.88 -5.74
N GLN A 57 4.91 5.14 -5.50
CA GLN A 57 3.90 5.91 -6.25
C GLN A 57 4.18 5.92 -7.77
N GLY A 58 5.45 6.00 -8.16
CA GLY A 58 5.87 5.98 -9.56
C GLY A 58 5.65 4.66 -10.29
N TRP A 59 5.18 3.62 -9.59
CA TRP A 59 4.82 2.34 -10.22
C TRP A 59 3.35 2.24 -10.58
N ILE A 60 2.56 3.32 -10.45
CA ILE A 60 1.15 3.33 -10.82
C ILE A 60 0.91 2.89 -12.26
N GLU A 61 1.77 3.29 -13.21
CA GLU A 61 1.69 2.86 -14.61
C GLU A 61 1.91 1.35 -14.76
N GLN A 62 2.86 0.80 -14.01
CA GLN A 62 3.17 -0.63 -14.04
C GLN A 62 2.08 -1.46 -13.36
N ALA A 63 1.50 -0.94 -12.26
CA ALA A 63 0.36 -1.53 -11.59
C ALA A 63 -0.87 -1.57 -12.52
N HIS A 64 -1.13 -0.46 -13.22
CA HIS A 64 -2.19 -0.37 -14.21
C HIS A 64 -1.96 -1.30 -15.40
N ALA A 65 -0.74 -1.36 -15.94
CA ALA A 65 -0.37 -2.29 -17.01
C ALA A 65 -0.46 -3.77 -16.58
N ALA A 66 -0.22 -4.08 -15.30
CA ALA A 66 -0.49 -5.39 -14.71
C ALA A 66 -2.00 -5.66 -14.50
N GLY A 67 -2.83 -4.66 -14.77
CA GLY A 67 -4.29 -4.69 -14.81
C GLY A 67 -4.96 -4.42 -13.47
N ALA A 68 -4.32 -3.64 -12.59
CA ALA A 68 -4.95 -3.14 -11.38
C ALA A 68 -5.98 -2.04 -11.69
N ASP A 69 -7.11 -2.11 -10.98
CA ASP A 69 -8.12 -1.04 -10.92
C ASP A 69 -7.82 -0.07 -9.78
N THR A 70 -7.19 -0.58 -8.71
CA THR A 70 -6.77 0.19 -7.53
C THR A 70 -5.31 -0.08 -7.20
N TYR A 71 -4.55 0.97 -6.87
CA TYR A 71 -3.16 0.86 -6.43
C TYR A 71 -2.93 1.52 -5.06
N VAL A 72 -2.30 0.79 -4.13
CA VAL A 72 -1.95 1.27 -2.78
C VAL A 72 -0.43 1.38 -2.65
N SER A 73 0.06 2.53 -2.20
CA SER A 73 1.47 2.73 -1.87
C SER A 73 1.63 3.70 -0.68
N GLY A 74 2.85 3.96 -0.23
CA GLY A 74 3.14 4.84 0.90
C GLY A 74 2.97 6.32 0.54
N GLU A 75 3.79 6.83 -0.38
CA GLU A 75 3.79 8.25 -0.72
C GLU A 75 2.84 8.60 -1.90
N ILE A 76 2.78 9.88 -2.27
CA ILE A 76 2.07 10.37 -3.45
C ILE A 76 2.89 11.49 -4.09
N SER A 77 2.77 11.63 -5.41
CA SER A 77 3.29 12.77 -6.17
C SER A 77 2.22 13.35 -7.07
N GLU A 78 2.41 14.59 -7.52
CA GLU A 78 1.50 15.25 -8.46
C GLU A 78 1.27 14.40 -9.73
N PRO A 79 2.29 13.83 -10.39
CA PRO A 79 2.08 13.00 -11.58
C PRO A 79 1.24 11.75 -11.28
N THR A 80 1.41 11.16 -10.09
CA THR A 80 0.63 9.99 -9.67
C THR A 80 -0.86 10.33 -9.55
N ALA A 81 -1.19 11.50 -9.00
CA ALA A 81 -2.57 11.94 -8.85
C ALA A 81 -3.22 12.28 -10.20
N HIS A 82 -2.46 12.84 -11.14
CA HIS A 82 -2.95 13.09 -12.51
C HIS A 82 -3.17 11.80 -13.28
N TYR A 83 -2.18 10.89 -13.27
CA TYR A 83 -2.31 9.59 -13.93
C TYR A 83 -3.53 8.80 -13.43
N ALA A 84 -3.73 8.74 -12.10
CA ALA A 84 -4.88 8.09 -11.49
C ALA A 84 -6.21 8.60 -12.06
N ARG A 85 -6.36 9.94 -12.15
CA ARG A 85 -7.58 10.58 -12.67
C ARG A 85 -7.76 10.36 -14.17
N GLU A 86 -6.70 10.48 -14.94
CA GLU A 86 -6.73 10.41 -16.41
C GLU A 86 -6.97 8.98 -16.90
N MET A 87 -6.41 7.98 -16.21
CA MET A 87 -6.50 6.58 -16.60
C MET A 87 -7.63 5.83 -15.89
N GLY A 88 -8.34 6.47 -14.96
CA GLY A 88 -9.42 5.85 -14.20
C GLY A 88 -8.93 4.77 -13.22
N VAL A 89 -7.70 4.88 -12.74
CA VAL A 89 -7.12 3.98 -11.73
C VAL A 89 -7.22 4.65 -10.38
N ALA A 90 -7.81 3.97 -9.40
CA ALA A 90 -7.86 4.48 -8.04
C ALA A 90 -6.48 4.39 -7.38
N TYR A 91 -6.13 5.39 -6.57
CA TYR A 91 -4.86 5.43 -5.85
C TYR A 91 -5.06 5.76 -4.37
N LEU A 92 -4.38 5.04 -3.48
CA LEU A 92 -4.34 5.34 -2.04
C LEU A 92 -2.91 5.51 -1.56
N ALA A 93 -2.58 6.71 -1.08
CA ALA A 93 -1.33 7.02 -0.41
C ALA A 93 -1.48 6.80 1.09
N CYS A 94 -0.73 5.86 1.66
CA CYS A 94 -0.94 5.33 3.00
C CYS A 94 0.16 5.68 4.01
N GLY A 95 1.10 6.56 3.65
CA GLY A 95 2.28 6.94 4.43
C GLY A 95 3.46 5.98 4.20
N HIS A 96 4.65 6.53 3.96
CA HIS A 96 5.86 5.73 3.74
C HIS A 96 6.19 4.92 4.99
N HIS A 97 6.38 5.62 6.11
CA HIS A 97 6.66 5.00 7.40
C HIS A 97 5.55 4.03 7.79
N ALA A 98 4.30 4.49 7.69
CA ALA A 98 3.14 3.72 8.11
C ALA A 98 3.03 2.35 7.44
N THR A 99 3.40 2.25 6.16
CA THR A 99 3.35 1.00 5.38
C THR A 99 4.56 0.08 5.60
N GLU A 100 5.70 0.57 6.07
CA GLU A 100 6.96 -0.20 6.14
C GLU A 100 7.30 -0.77 7.53
N ARG A 101 6.64 -0.31 8.60
CA ARG A 101 6.88 -0.79 9.98
C ARG A 101 6.73 -2.30 10.16
N TYR A 102 5.86 -2.94 9.37
CA TYR A 102 5.52 -4.35 9.56
C TYR A 102 6.65 -5.30 9.16
N GLY A 103 7.49 -4.92 8.19
CA GLY A 103 8.60 -5.76 7.74
C GLY A 103 9.64 -5.98 8.84
N VAL A 104 10.09 -4.89 9.47
CA VAL A 104 11.06 -4.95 10.56
C VAL A 104 10.50 -5.60 11.82
N GLN A 105 9.22 -5.38 12.14
CA GLN A 105 8.54 -6.07 13.25
C GLN A 105 8.55 -7.58 13.04
N ALA A 106 8.11 -8.04 11.86
CA ALA A 106 8.06 -9.47 11.55
C ALA A 106 9.44 -10.12 11.56
N LEU A 107 10.46 -9.42 11.05
CA LEU A 107 11.85 -9.88 11.08
C LEU A 107 12.36 -10.00 12.52
N GLY A 108 12.20 -8.95 13.34
CA GLY A 108 12.66 -8.96 14.73
C GLY A 108 11.99 -10.05 15.55
N GLU A 109 10.68 -10.24 15.39
CA GLU A 109 9.95 -11.36 16.00
C GLU A 109 10.46 -12.73 15.54
N HIS A 110 10.75 -12.89 14.24
CA HIS A 110 11.29 -14.13 13.71
C HIS A 110 12.65 -14.46 14.31
N LEU A 111 13.55 -13.48 14.42
CA LEU A 111 14.87 -13.65 15.03
C LEU A 111 14.77 -13.95 16.53
N ALA A 112 13.90 -13.25 17.26
CA ALA A 112 13.65 -13.52 18.67
C ALA A 112 13.22 -14.97 18.92
N ARG A 113 12.25 -15.46 18.13
CA ARG A 113 11.79 -16.85 18.23
C ARG A 113 12.86 -17.86 17.84
N SER A 114 13.66 -17.57 16.82
CA SER A 114 14.63 -18.53 16.25
C SER A 114 15.89 -18.66 17.10
N PHE A 115 16.29 -17.59 17.79
CA PHE A 115 17.57 -17.51 18.50
C PHE A 115 17.42 -17.26 20.01
N GLY A 116 16.19 -17.19 20.54
CA GLY A 116 15.94 -16.95 21.96
C GLY A 116 16.35 -15.55 22.42
N LEU A 117 16.24 -14.55 21.53
CA LEU A 117 16.62 -13.17 21.82
C LEU A 117 15.43 -12.38 22.39
N GLU A 118 15.71 -11.38 23.22
CA GLU A 118 14.76 -10.33 23.49
C GLU A 118 14.70 -9.37 22.29
N HIS A 119 13.49 -9.09 21.80
CA HIS A 119 13.26 -8.13 20.74
C HIS A 119 12.27 -7.06 21.21
N ARG A 120 12.64 -5.80 20.96
CA ARG A 120 11.79 -4.64 21.20
C ARG A 120 11.72 -3.80 19.93
N PHE A 121 10.53 -3.70 19.36
CA PHE A 121 10.25 -2.74 18.30
C PHE A 121 10.02 -1.35 18.90
N ILE A 122 10.72 -0.35 18.37
CA ILE A 122 10.59 1.05 18.76
C ILE A 122 10.05 1.81 17.55
N ASP A 123 8.78 2.20 17.62
CA ASP A 123 8.14 3.02 16.59
C ASP A 123 8.38 4.50 16.90
N ILE A 124 9.19 5.16 16.09
CA ILE A 124 9.36 6.62 16.14
C ILE A 124 8.58 7.17 14.96
N ASP A 125 7.53 7.94 15.28
CA ASP A 125 6.64 8.48 14.27
C ASP A 125 7.40 9.36 13.26
N ASN A 126 7.06 9.19 11.99
CA ASN A 126 7.49 10.03 10.90
C ASN A 126 6.25 10.48 10.14
N PRO A 127 6.02 11.80 9.96
CA PRO A 127 4.81 12.32 9.34
C PRO A 127 4.67 11.98 7.85
N ALA A 128 5.73 11.53 7.17
CA ALA A 128 5.73 11.18 5.74
C ALA A 128 4.81 9.99 5.39
#